data_AF-A0A380TJ70-F1
#
_entry.id   AF-A0A380TJ70-F1
#
_cell.length_a   1.000
_cell.length_b   1.000
_cell.length_c   1.000
_cell.angle_alpha   90.00
_cell.angle_beta   90.00
_cell.angle_gamma   90.00
#
_symmetry.space_group_name_H-M   'P 1'
#
loop_
_entity.id
_entity.type
_entity.pdbx_description
1 polymer ?
#
loop_
_entity_poly.entity_id
_entity_poly.type
_entity_poly.pdbx_seq_one_letter_code
_entity_poly.pdbx_strand_id
1 'polypeptide(L)'
;MKLLLRRDQKKAMLGMGSVVFQLDARAELTAQEREWITRYKMGKTVLYTKHEMLDKGSGLLGMASRLAFKAMNIEVTVDDLVNGKHIEVKDIVEMLAVENQLKEAAATFHDILQAAGHFGGEQAYDFSKAA
;
A
#
# COMPACT_ATOMS: atom_id res chain seq x y z
N MET A 1 12.78 0.38 8.68
CA MET A 1 12.12 1.01 7.52
C MET A 1 11.32 2.24 7.93
N LYS A 2 11.21 3.25 7.07
CA LYS A 2 10.23 4.36 7.18
C LYS A 2 9.45 4.51 5.87
N LEU A 3 8.14 4.74 5.94
CA LEU A 3 7.34 5.12 4.76
C LEU A 3 7.42 6.63 4.55
N LEU A 4 7.80 7.06 3.34
CA LEU A 4 7.79 8.45 2.91
C LEU A 4 6.62 8.65 1.95
N LEU A 5 5.73 9.60 2.29
CA LEU A 5 4.59 10.00 1.47
C LEU A 5 4.73 11.47 1.09
N ARG A 6 4.46 11.78 -0.18
CA ARG A 6 4.39 13.15 -0.67
C ARG A 6 3.10 13.34 -1.46
N ARG A 7 2.25 14.24 -0.96
CA ARG A 7 1.06 14.72 -1.66
C ARG A 7 1.42 15.94 -2.49
N ASP A 8 0.91 16.01 -3.70
CA ASP A 8 1.02 17.18 -4.58
C ASP A 8 -0.26 17.34 -5.41
N GLN A 9 -0.37 18.42 -6.17
CA GLN A 9 -1.45 18.62 -7.13
C GLN A 9 -0.93 19.28 -8.40
N LYS A 10 -1.35 18.75 -9.55
CA LYS A 10 -1.15 19.45 -10.82
C LYS A 10 -2.18 20.58 -10.90
N LYS A 11 -1.70 21.82 -11.02
CA LYS A 11 -2.56 22.93 -11.42
C LYS A 11 -3.06 22.66 -12.83
N ALA A 12 -4.37 22.71 -13.03
CA ALA A 12 -4.94 22.74 -14.36
C ALA A 12 -4.33 23.91 -15.16
N MET A 13 -4.00 23.67 -16.42
CA MET A 13 -3.69 24.75 -17.37
C MET A 13 -4.82 25.79 -17.29
N LEU A 14 -4.43 27.06 -17.12
CA LEU A 14 -5.28 28.22 -16.89
C LEU A 14 -6.64 28.11 -17.61
N GLY A 15 -7.68 27.77 -16.87
CA GLY A 15 -9.08 27.87 -17.29
C GLY A 15 -9.74 26.63 -17.92
N MET A 16 -9.05 25.49 -18.13
CA MET A 16 -9.64 24.34 -18.87
C MET A 16 -9.40 22.93 -18.28
N GLY A 17 -9.15 22.76 -16.98
CA GLY A 17 -8.90 21.41 -16.44
C GLY A 17 -9.42 21.14 -15.02
N SER A 18 -9.71 19.87 -14.74
CA SER A 18 -9.94 19.35 -13.40
C SER A 18 -8.62 19.26 -12.62
N VAL A 19 -8.66 19.52 -11.31
CA VAL A 19 -7.52 19.27 -10.41
C VAL A 19 -7.15 17.79 -10.46
N VAL A 20 -5.86 17.49 -10.57
CA VAL A 20 -5.33 16.13 -10.44
C VAL A 20 -4.44 16.10 -9.20
N PHE A 21 -4.79 15.26 -8.25
CA PHE A 21 -4.01 15.02 -7.04
C PHE A 21 -2.96 13.96 -7.33
N GLN A 22 -1.77 14.14 -6.78
CA GLN A 22 -0.65 13.25 -6.93
C GLN A 22 -0.19 12.75 -5.56
N LEU A 23 0.17 11.47 -5.49
CA LEU A 23 0.72 10.85 -4.31
C LEU A 23 1.94 10.02 -4.69
N ASP A 24 3.11 10.41 -4.19
CA ASP A 24 4.31 9.58 -4.23
C ASP A 24 4.47 8.82 -2.92
N ALA A 25 4.80 7.55 -3.00
CA ALA A 25 5.12 6.71 -1.85
C ALA A 25 6.41 5.93 -2.07
N ARG A 26 7.30 5.90 -1.08
CA ARG A 26 8.49 5.03 -1.07
C ARG A 26 8.92 4.64 0.33
N ALA A 27 9.54 3.48 0.46
CA ALA A 27 10.15 3.02 1.69
C ALA A 27 11.63 3.43 1.76
N GLU A 28 12.01 4.10 2.85
CA GLU A 28 13.40 4.25 3.25
C GLU A 28 13.82 2.97 4.01
N LEU A 29 14.82 2.29 3.45
CA LEU A 29 15.31 1.00 3.92
C LEU A 29 16.78 1.09 4.31
N THR A 30 17.14 0.41 5.39
CA THR A 30 18.52 0.17 5.79
C THR A 30 19.24 -0.76 4.79
N ALA A 31 20.57 -0.79 4.82
CA ALA A 31 21.34 -1.71 3.98
C ALA A 31 20.97 -3.19 4.25
N GLN A 32 20.74 -3.54 5.51
CA GLN A 32 20.37 -4.90 5.91
C GLN A 32 18.99 -5.31 5.37
N GLU A 33 18.00 -4.41 5.46
CA GLU A 33 16.66 -4.65 4.91
C GLU A 33 16.71 -4.86 3.38
N ARG A 34 17.53 -4.08 2.66
CA ARG A 34 17.75 -4.25 1.21
C ARG A 34 18.40 -5.59 0.87
N GLU A 35 19.33 -6.04 1.71
CA GLU A 35 19.95 -7.35 1.54
C GLU A 35 18.91 -8.47 1.68
N TRP A 36 18.04 -8.42 2.69
CA TRP A 36 16.99 -9.43 2.88
C TRP A 36 16.02 -9.50 1.70
N ILE A 37 15.58 -8.36 1.18
CA ILE A 37 14.70 -8.30 0.01
C ILE A 37 15.36 -9.02 -1.18
N THR A 38 16.65 -8.77 -1.40
CA THR A 38 17.41 -9.39 -2.49
C THR A 38 17.61 -10.89 -2.25
N ARG A 39 18.06 -11.26 -1.05
CA ARG A 39 18.34 -12.64 -0.63
C ARG A 39 17.11 -13.53 -0.77
N TYR A 40 15.96 -13.04 -0.35
CA TYR A 40 14.69 -13.78 -0.35
C TYR A 40 13.81 -13.50 -1.57
N LYS A 41 14.29 -12.72 -2.55
CA LYS A 41 13.59 -12.40 -3.81
C LYS A 41 12.20 -11.81 -3.59
N MET A 42 12.05 -10.96 -2.59
CA MET A 42 10.75 -10.43 -2.15
C MET A 42 10.18 -9.34 -3.06
N GLY A 43 10.91 -8.86 -4.09
CA GLY A 43 10.51 -7.72 -4.92
C GLY A 43 9.08 -7.81 -5.48
N LYS A 44 8.68 -9.00 -5.93
CA LYS A 44 7.34 -9.25 -6.49
C LYS A 44 6.29 -9.65 -5.45
N THR A 45 6.65 -9.71 -4.17
CA THR A 45 5.69 -10.02 -3.10
C THR A 45 4.65 -8.93 -3.04
N VAL A 46 3.39 -9.32 -3.17
CA VAL A 46 2.25 -8.43 -3.03
C VAL A 46 2.03 -8.14 -1.55
N LEU A 47 2.07 -6.86 -1.21
CA LEU A 47 1.89 -6.33 0.15
C LEU A 47 0.44 -5.94 0.42
N TYR A 48 -0.29 -5.58 -0.62
CA TYR A 48 -1.68 -5.18 -0.52
C TYR A 48 -2.42 -5.48 -1.81
N THR A 49 -3.58 -6.13 -1.66
CA THR A 49 -4.62 -6.26 -2.68
C THR A 49 -5.94 -5.99 -1.98
N LYS A 50 -6.71 -5.02 -2.46
CA LYS A 50 -8.08 -4.83 -1.97
C LYS A 50 -8.97 -5.96 -2.50
N HIS A 51 -9.52 -6.77 -1.61
CA HIS A 51 -10.62 -7.67 -1.95
C HIS A 51 -11.90 -6.84 -2.09
N GLU A 52 -12.54 -6.90 -3.25
CA GLU A 52 -13.89 -6.35 -3.42
C GLU A 52 -14.87 -7.15 -2.56
N MET A 53 -15.20 -6.67 -1.36
CA MET A 53 -16.50 -7.00 -0.77
C MET A 53 -17.55 -6.23 -1.55
N LEU A 54 -18.06 -6.85 -2.62
CA LEU A 54 -19.31 -6.44 -3.27
C LEU A 54 -20.46 -6.74 -2.30
N ASP A 55 -20.74 -5.81 -1.39
CA ASP A 55 -21.97 -5.86 -0.61
C ASP A 55 -23.15 -5.68 -1.56
N LYS A 56 -24.00 -6.71 -1.66
CA LYS A 56 -25.05 -6.86 -2.67
C LYS A 56 -26.29 -6.03 -2.29
N GLY A 57 -26.15 -4.71 -2.27
CA GLY A 57 -27.29 -3.78 -2.21
C GLY A 57 -28.03 -3.74 -3.55
N SER A 58 -29.23 -4.32 -3.61
CA SER A 58 -30.10 -4.33 -4.79
C SER A 58 -30.78 -2.96 -4.98
N GLY A 59 -30.29 -2.13 -5.91
CA GLY A 59 -30.96 -0.90 -6.33
C GLY A 59 -30.09 0.06 -7.17
N LEU A 60 -30.68 1.18 -7.61
CA LEU A 60 -30.02 2.26 -8.36
C LEU A 60 -28.84 2.89 -7.57
N LEU A 61 -28.94 2.91 -6.24
CA LEU A 61 -27.86 3.24 -5.31
C LEU A 61 -26.66 2.27 -5.41
N GLY A 62 -26.93 0.98 -5.63
CA GLY A 62 -25.93 -0.06 -5.87
C GLY A 62 -25.29 0.01 -7.27
N MET A 63 -25.80 0.85 -8.18
CA MET A 63 -25.19 1.11 -9.50
C MET A 63 -24.32 2.36 -9.46
N ALA A 64 -24.75 3.41 -8.77
CA ALA A 64 -23.95 4.61 -8.54
C ALA A 64 -22.69 4.31 -7.71
N SER A 65 -22.82 3.48 -6.66
CA SER A 65 -21.66 3.00 -5.91
C SER A 65 -20.74 2.14 -6.78
N ARG A 66 -21.26 1.30 -7.68
CA ARG A 66 -20.45 0.49 -8.61
C ARG A 66 -19.63 1.30 -9.61
N LEU A 67 -20.00 2.55 -9.92
CA LEU A 67 -19.23 3.41 -10.82
C LEU A 67 -18.19 4.25 -10.05
N ALA A 68 -18.51 4.69 -8.83
CA ALA A 68 -17.57 5.42 -7.96
C ALA A 68 -16.56 4.51 -7.25
N PHE A 69 -16.90 3.25 -6.96
CA PHE A 69 -16.04 2.27 -6.28
C PHE A 69 -15.30 1.31 -7.24
N LYS A 70 -15.53 1.38 -8.56
CA LYS A 70 -14.86 0.49 -9.53
C LYS A 70 -13.38 0.81 -9.79
N ALA A 71 -12.91 1.94 -9.30
CA ALA A 71 -11.50 2.33 -9.28
C ALA A 71 -11.24 2.73 -7.80
N MET A 72 -10.29 2.19 -7.05
CA MET A 72 -9.00 1.64 -7.40
C MET A 72 -8.67 0.46 -6.47
N ASN A 73 -8.46 -0.72 -7.05
CA ASN A 73 -7.67 -1.76 -6.42
C ASN A 73 -6.22 -1.44 -6.81
N ILE A 74 -5.46 -0.73 -5.97
CA ILE A 74 -4.02 -0.67 -6.18
C ILE A 74 -3.44 -1.99 -5.69
N GLU A 75 -2.72 -2.68 -6.56
CA GLU A 75 -1.79 -3.70 -6.13
C GLU A 75 -0.50 -2.97 -5.73
N VAL A 76 -0.01 -3.27 -4.52
CA VAL A 76 1.26 -2.73 -4.02
C VAL A 76 2.19 -3.91 -3.79
N THR A 77 3.32 -3.90 -4.47
CA THR A 77 4.40 -4.87 -4.31
C THR A 77 5.55 -4.29 -3.49
N VAL A 78 6.49 -5.13 -3.07
CA VAL A 78 7.74 -4.66 -2.46
C VAL A 78 8.51 -3.74 -3.40
N ASP A 79 8.63 -4.09 -4.69
CA ASP A 79 9.34 -3.27 -5.67
C ASP A 79 8.71 -1.88 -5.85
N ASP A 80 7.39 -1.78 -5.77
CA ASP A 80 6.70 -0.48 -5.80
C ASP A 80 7.17 0.44 -4.65
N LEU A 81 7.28 -0.08 -3.43
CA LEU A 81 7.71 0.72 -2.29
C LEU A 81 9.23 0.95 -2.28
N VAL A 82 10.03 -0.02 -2.73
CA VAL A 82 11.50 0.10 -2.80
C VAL A 82 11.92 1.16 -3.82
N ASN A 83 11.30 1.15 -5.00
CA ASN A 83 11.66 2.04 -6.12
C ASN A 83 10.86 3.36 -6.09
N GLY A 84 9.73 3.36 -5.40
CA GLY A 84 8.79 4.46 -5.35
C GLY A 84 7.62 4.25 -6.31
N LYS A 85 6.41 4.53 -5.82
CA LYS A 85 5.16 4.44 -6.56
C LYS A 85 4.56 5.83 -6.68
N HIS A 86 4.30 6.27 -7.90
CA HIS A 86 3.58 7.51 -8.20
C HIS A 86 2.14 7.19 -8.57
N ILE A 87 1.19 7.90 -7.97
CA ILE A 87 -0.24 7.69 -8.18
C ILE A 87 -0.89 9.04 -8.45
N GLU A 88 -1.76 9.08 -9.46
CA GLU A 88 -2.58 10.25 -9.79
C GLU A 88 -4.06 9.91 -9.67
N VAL A 89 -4.82 10.79 -9.03
CA VAL A 89 -6.25 10.61 -8.77
C VAL A 89 -6.98 11.93 -8.99
N LYS A 90 -8.27 11.86 -9.32
CA LYS A 90 -9.07 13.05 -9.68
C LYS A 90 -9.83 13.64 -8.50
N ASP A 91 -9.88 12.90 -7.39
CA ASP A 91 -10.62 13.27 -6.21
C ASP A 91 -9.74 13.15 -4.95
N ILE A 92 -9.88 14.09 -4.02
CA ILE A 92 -9.09 14.12 -2.79
C ILE A 92 -9.45 12.97 -1.84
N VAL A 93 -10.71 12.53 -1.83
CA VAL A 93 -11.16 11.37 -1.05
C VAL A 93 -10.53 10.09 -1.60
N GLU A 94 -10.39 9.99 -2.93
CA GLU A 94 -9.67 8.90 -3.59
C GLU A 94 -8.19 8.90 -3.18
N MET A 95 -7.55 10.07 -3.14
CA MET A 95 -6.16 10.20 -2.66
C MET A 95 -6.01 9.73 -1.21
N LEU A 96 -6.92 10.12 -0.33
CA LEU A 96 -6.89 9.70 1.09
C LEU A 96 -7.10 8.19 1.24
N ALA A 97 -7.96 7.58 0.42
CA ALA A 97 -8.17 6.14 0.42
C ALA A 97 -6.90 5.40 -0.03
N VAL A 98 -6.31 5.81 -1.15
CA VAL A 98 -5.04 5.27 -1.67
C VAL A 98 -3.91 5.42 -0.64
N GLU A 99 -3.83 6.57 0.04
CA GLU A 99 -2.83 6.77 1.08
C GLU A 99 -2.96 5.77 2.23
N ASN A 100 -4.19 5.49 2.69
CA ASN A 100 -4.41 4.50 3.73
C ASN A 100 -3.98 3.10 3.27
N GLN A 101 -4.27 2.72 2.01
CA GLN A 101 -3.81 1.46 1.43
C GLN A 101 -2.28 1.37 1.38
N LEU A 102 -1.58 2.45 1.03
CA LEU A 102 -0.13 2.50 1.05
C LEU A 102 0.44 2.36 2.46
N LYS A 103 -0.22 2.92 3.48
CA LYS A 103 0.16 2.73 4.89
C LYS A 103 -0.01 1.28 5.34
N GLU A 104 -1.12 0.64 4.97
CA GLU A 104 -1.37 -0.79 5.26
C GLU A 104 -0.35 -1.70 4.55
N ALA A 105 -0.06 -1.43 3.28
CA ALA A 105 0.99 -2.14 2.52
C ALA A 105 2.37 -1.98 3.18
N ALA A 106 2.70 -0.76 3.65
CA ALA A 106 3.96 -0.51 4.33
C ALA A 106 4.03 -1.19 5.70
N ALA A 107 2.94 -1.25 6.47
CA ALA A 107 2.90 -2.02 7.71
C ALA A 107 3.18 -3.51 7.45
N THR A 108 2.51 -4.09 6.44
CA THR A 108 2.76 -5.47 6.02
C THR A 108 4.21 -5.69 5.59
N PHE A 109 4.79 -4.75 4.85
CA PHE A 109 6.19 -4.82 4.45
C PHE A 109 7.15 -4.77 5.64
N HIS A 110 6.86 -3.93 6.63
CA HIS A 110 7.63 -3.87 7.86
C HIS A 110 7.65 -5.22 8.58
N ASP A 111 6.49 -5.87 8.71
CA ASP A 111 6.37 -7.17 9.39
C ASP A 111 7.14 -8.27 8.65
N ILE A 112 7.09 -8.26 7.31
CA ILE A 112 7.89 -9.16 6.47
C ILE A 112 9.39 -8.94 6.71
N LEU A 113 9.85 -7.69 6.78
CA LEU A 113 11.26 -7.37 7.05
C LEU A 113 11.68 -7.78 8.47
N GLN A 114 10.80 -7.62 9.46
CA GLN A 114 11.05 -8.10 10.83
C GLN A 114 11.21 -9.62 10.84
N ALA A 115 10.28 -10.36 10.23
CA ALA A 115 10.37 -11.81 10.12
C ALA A 115 11.66 -12.23 9.37
N ALA A 116 12.01 -11.53 8.30
CA ALA A 116 13.22 -11.78 7.51
C ALA A 116 14.51 -11.74 8.34
N GLY A 117 14.57 -10.84 9.33
CA GLY A 117 15.71 -10.69 10.24
C GLY A 117 15.85 -11.78 11.30
N HIS A 118 14.82 -12.60 11.52
CA HIS A 118 14.85 -13.70 12.50
C HIS A 118 15.16 -15.06 11.86
N PHE A 119 15.11 -15.19 10.54
CA PHE A 119 15.41 -16.47 9.87
C PHE A 119 16.87 -16.90 10.10
N GLY A 120 17.05 -18.14 10.54
CA GLY A 120 18.35 -18.73 10.88
C GLY A 120 18.64 -18.80 12.39
N GLY A 121 17.78 -18.23 13.23
CA GLY A 121 17.79 -18.40 14.69
C GLY A 121 16.74 -19.40 15.19
N GLU A 122 16.76 -19.65 16.50
CA GLU A 122 15.74 -20.45 17.20
C GLU A 122 14.82 -19.51 18.01
N GLN A 123 13.51 -19.73 17.93
CA GLN A 123 12.51 -19.06 18.78
C GLN A 123 11.86 -20.11 19.67
N ALA A 124 11.96 -19.92 20.99
CA ALA A 124 11.29 -20.76 21.98
C ALA A 124 10.02 -20.05 22.49
N TYR A 125 8.90 -20.76 22.47
CA TYR A 125 7.65 -20.35 23.11
C TYR A 125 7.34 -21.32 24.25
N ASP A 126 7.33 -20.82 25.48
CA ASP A 126 7.01 -21.61 26.67
C ASP A 126 5.52 -21.50 27.00
N PHE A 127 4.81 -22.62 26.92
CA PHE A 127 3.38 -22.73 27.25
C PHE A 127 3.14 -23.49 28.55
N SER A 128 4.17 -23.71 29.38
CA SER A 128 4.09 -24.51 30.60
C SER A 128 3.31 -23.85 31.75
N LYS A 129 2.75 -22.65 31.55
CA LYS A 129 1.78 -22.02 32.46
C LYS A 129 0.58 -21.45 31.73
N ALA A 130 -0.41 -22.30 31.47
CA ALA A 130 -1.80 -21.87 31.63
C ALA A 130 -2.16 -22.09 33.10
N ALA A 131 -2.20 -21.01 33.88
CA ALA A 131 -2.74 -21.00 35.25
C ALA A 131 -4.11 -20.31 35.24
#